data_AF-A0A200QXH6-F1
#
_entry.id   AF-A0A200QXH6-F1
#
_cell.length_a   1.000
_cell.length_b   1.000
_cell.length_c   1.000
_cell.angle_alpha   90.00
_cell.angle_beta   90.00
_cell.angle_gamma   90.00
#
_symmetry.space_group_name_H-M   'P 1'
#
loop_
_entity.id
_entity.type
_entity.pdbx_description
1 polymer ?
#
loop_
_entity_poly.entity_id
_entity_poly.type
_entity_poly.pdbx_seq_one_letter_code
_entity_poly.pdbx_strand_id
1 'polypeptide(L)'
;MENLSTGLDTVTTNINAMRGLMEERAKDLEIEKREKQKEKEKREMEKEKREMEKKNNNFWVAIMETPDLSMDARFKVVDLLDTKGKREMFKLLSPEERKMWVATKMKE
;
A
#
# COMPACT_ATOMS: atom_id res chain seq x y z
N MET A 1 55.26 28.74 30.95
CA MET A 1 54.88 28.21 29.62
C MET A 1 54.01 26.96 29.69
N GLU A 2 54.07 26.17 30.77
CA GLU A 2 53.34 24.89 30.91
C GLU A 2 51.80 25.03 30.90
N ASN A 3 51.23 26.04 31.57
CA ASN A 3 49.76 26.22 31.64
C ASN A 3 49.07 26.48 30.29
N LEU A 4 49.79 27.08 29.33
CA LEU A 4 49.27 27.31 27.98
C LEU A 4 49.24 26.03 27.14
N SER A 5 50.21 25.12 27.36
CA SER A 5 50.26 23.82 26.69
C SER A 5 49.09 22.93 27.11
N THR A 6 48.85 22.82 28.43
CA THR A 6 47.76 22.02 28.98
C THR A 6 46.38 22.51 28.53
N GLY A 7 46.20 23.83 28.38
CA GLY A 7 44.99 24.43 27.84
C GLY A 7 44.75 24.06 26.38
N LEU A 8 45.80 24.06 25.55
CA LEU A 8 45.72 23.72 24.13
C LEU A 8 45.38 22.24 23.90
N ASP A 9 45.97 21.35 24.72
CA ASP A 9 45.72 19.90 24.65
C ASP A 9 44.26 19.57 25.05
N THR A 10 43.73 20.28 26.04
CA THR A 10 42.34 20.13 26.48
C THR A 10 41.37 20.58 25.39
N VAL A 11 41.63 21.72 24.74
CA VAL A 11 40.81 22.21 23.63
C VAL A 11 40.85 21.27 22.43
N THR A 12 42.03 20.74 22.09
CA THR A 12 42.21 19.81 20.97
C THR A 12 41.45 18.50 21.21
N THR A 13 41.52 17.98 22.44
CA THR A 13 40.74 16.79 22.86
C THR A 13 39.24 17.01 22.69
N ASN A 14 38.73 18.16 23.16
CA ASN A 14 37.31 18.49 23.06
C ASN A 14 36.84 18.63 21.61
N ILE A 15 37.65 19.24 20.74
CA ILE A 15 37.34 19.36 19.29
C ILE A 15 37.25 17.98 18.64
N ASN A 16 38.20 17.09 18.92
CA ASN A 16 38.19 15.74 18.38
C ASN A 16 36.99 14.93 18.88
N ALA A 17 36.62 15.07 20.16
CA ALA A 17 35.43 14.43 20.73
C ALA A 17 34.14 14.94 20.07
N MET A 18 34.01 16.26 19.89
CA MET A 18 32.86 16.86 19.18
C MET A 18 32.78 16.39 17.73
N ARG A 19 33.92 16.27 17.03
CA ARG A 19 33.95 15.72 15.66
C ARG A 19 33.41 14.30 15.62
N GLY A 20 33.86 13.42 16.54
CA GLY A 20 33.38 12.04 16.62
C GLY A 20 31.87 11.95 16.83
N LEU A 21 31.33 12.75 17.77
CA LEU A 21 29.89 12.78 18.05
C LEU A 21 29.08 13.30 16.85
N MET A 22 29.62 14.26 16.08
CA MET A 22 28.96 14.76 14.87
C MET A 22 28.95 13.71 13.75
N GLU A 23 30.05 12.97 13.57
CA GLU A 23 30.14 11.88 12.60
C GLU A 23 29.17 10.73 12.93
N GLU A 24 29.04 10.38 14.20
CA GLU A 24 28.10 9.36 14.68
C GLU A 24 26.65 9.80 14.42
N ARG A 25 26.30 11.02 14.81
CA ARG A 25 24.96 11.58 14.55
C ARG A 25 24.62 11.64 13.06
N ALA A 26 25.59 11.96 12.21
CA ALA A 26 25.38 11.98 10.76
C ALA A 26 24.99 10.60 10.22
N LYS A 27 25.64 9.53 10.72
CA LYS A 27 25.33 8.14 10.36
C LYS A 27 23.94 7.73 10.85
N ASP A 28 23.59 8.07 12.08
CA ASP A 28 22.27 7.75 12.64
C ASP A 28 21.13 8.39 11.84
N LEU A 29 21.29 9.65 11.44
CA LEU A 29 20.33 10.36 10.60
C LEU A 29 20.20 9.72 9.20
N GLU A 30 21.30 9.18 8.66
CA GLU A 30 21.28 8.49 7.38
C GLU A 30 20.58 7.14 7.48
N ILE A 31 20.80 6.40 8.57
CA ILE A 31 20.08 5.15 8.88
C ILE A 31 18.57 5.44 9.00
N GLU A 32 18.18 6.44 9.80
CA GLU A 32 16.77 6.80 10.00
C GLU A 32 16.08 7.18 8.68
N LYS A 33 16.75 7.96 7.82
CA LYS A 33 16.23 8.30 6.48
C LYS A 33 16.02 7.07 5.62
N ARG A 34 16.99 6.14 5.62
CA ARG A 34 16.93 4.90 4.85
C ARG A 34 15.82 3.98 5.33
N GLU A 35 15.60 3.89 6.64
CA GLU A 35 14.50 3.11 7.22
C GLU A 35 13.14 3.69 6.87
N LYS A 36 12.96 5.02 7.01
CA LYS A 36 11.72 5.70 6.59
C LYS A 36 11.43 5.49 5.11
N GLN A 37 12.45 5.53 4.26
CA GLN A 37 12.30 5.28 2.83
C GLN A 37 11.87 3.84 2.54
N LYS A 38 12.53 2.84 3.15
CA LYS A 38 12.15 1.42 3.02
C LYS A 38 10.73 1.16 3.50
N GLU A 39 10.32 1.78 4.60
CA GLU A 39 8.96 1.63 5.11
C GLU A 39 7.93 2.22 4.14
N LYS A 40 8.22 3.39 3.56
CA LYS A 40 7.37 4.00 2.55
C LYS A 40 7.23 3.12 1.31
N GLU A 41 8.34 2.61 0.78
CA GLU A 41 8.35 1.68 -0.36
C GLU A 41 7.57 0.40 -0.07
N LYS A 42 7.75 -0.18 1.12
CA LYS A 42 6.97 -1.36 1.56
C LYS A 42 5.48 -1.08 1.59
N ARG A 43 5.06 0.08 2.10
CA ARG A 43 3.65 0.48 2.15
C ARG A 43 3.06 0.69 0.74
N GLU A 44 3.83 1.27 -0.18
CA GLU A 44 3.41 1.46 -1.57
C GLU A 44 3.27 0.11 -2.30
N MET A 45 4.27 -0.77 -2.16
CA MET A 45 4.22 -2.12 -2.72
C MET A 45 3.04 -2.94 -2.17
N GLU A 46 2.73 -2.82 -0.88
CA GLU A 46 1.59 -3.52 -0.28
C GLU A 46 0.25 -2.96 -0.78
N LYS A 47 0.15 -1.63 -0.99
CA LYS A 47 -1.03 -1.02 -1.62
C LYS A 47 -1.21 -1.52 -3.05
N GLU A 48 -0.16 -1.51 -3.85
CA GLU A 48 -0.19 -1.99 -5.23
C GLU A 48 -0.55 -3.47 -5.31
N LYS A 49 0.00 -4.30 -4.42
CA LYS A 49 -0.36 -5.72 -4.31
C LYS A 49 -1.84 -5.90 -3.98
N ARG A 50 -2.39 -5.14 -3.02
CA ARG A 50 -3.82 -5.18 -2.69
C ARG A 50 -4.70 -4.71 -3.85
N GLU A 51 -4.25 -3.74 -4.63
CA GLU A 51 -4.96 -3.29 -5.84
C GLU A 51 -4.91 -4.33 -6.96
N MET A 52 -3.75 -4.97 -7.17
CA MET A 52 -3.63 -6.09 -8.10
C MET A 52 -4.48 -7.28 -7.67
N GLU A 53 -4.51 -7.64 -6.39
CA GLU A 53 -5.39 -8.70 -5.87
C GLU A 53 -6.87 -8.36 -6.09
N LYS A 54 -7.28 -7.09 -5.90
CA LYS A 54 -8.65 -6.65 -6.24
C LYS A 54 -8.95 -6.77 -7.75
N LYS A 55 -7.98 -6.46 -8.61
CA LYS A 55 -8.13 -6.58 -10.07
C LYS A 55 -8.17 -8.06 -10.50
N ASN A 56 -7.31 -8.90 -9.94
CA ASN A 56 -7.14 -10.29 -10.35
C ASN A 56 -8.28 -11.21 -9.87
N ASN A 57 -9.03 -10.81 -8.83
CA ASN A 57 -10.22 -11.51 -8.35
C ASN A 57 -11.54 -10.96 -8.90
N ASN A 58 -11.50 -10.10 -9.92
CA ASN A 58 -12.68 -9.44 -10.41
C ASN A 58 -13.42 -10.30 -11.44
N PHE A 59 -14.05 -11.39 -10.98
CA PHE A 59 -14.94 -12.22 -11.79
C PHE A 59 -16.00 -11.37 -12.53
N TRP A 60 -16.39 -10.22 -11.97
CA TRP A 60 -17.25 -9.25 -12.65
C TRP A 60 -16.63 -8.72 -13.94
N VAL A 61 -15.34 -8.36 -13.93
CA VAL A 61 -14.65 -7.89 -15.13
C VAL A 61 -14.61 -8.99 -16.18
N ALA A 62 -14.27 -10.22 -15.82
CA ALA A 62 -14.31 -11.35 -16.76
C ALA A 62 -15.72 -11.58 -17.32
N ILE A 63 -16.75 -11.50 -16.47
CA ILE A 63 -18.15 -11.58 -16.89
C ILE A 63 -18.47 -10.44 -17.86
N MET A 64 -17.99 -9.21 -17.64
CA MET A 64 -18.22 -8.02 -18.47
C MET A 64 -17.42 -8.00 -19.78
N GLU A 65 -16.23 -8.58 -19.80
CA GLU A 65 -15.38 -8.70 -21.00
C GLU A 65 -15.87 -9.78 -21.97
N THR A 66 -16.71 -10.71 -21.50
CA THR A 66 -17.29 -11.74 -22.37
C THR A 66 -18.20 -11.06 -23.42
N PRO A 67 -17.92 -11.20 -24.73
CA PRO A 67 -18.74 -10.63 -25.78
C PRO A 67 -20.12 -11.28 -25.82
N ASP A 68 -21.09 -10.60 -26.43
CA ASP A 68 -22.43 -11.13 -26.73
C ASP A 68 -23.31 -11.53 -25.53
N LEU A 69 -22.87 -11.32 -24.29
CA LEU A 69 -23.72 -11.45 -23.11
C LEU A 69 -24.52 -10.16 -22.88
N SER A 70 -25.84 -10.28 -22.80
CA SER A 70 -26.71 -9.22 -22.30
C SER A 70 -26.49 -8.99 -20.80
N MET A 71 -26.84 -7.81 -20.28
CA MET A 71 -26.71 -7.54 -18.83
C MET A 71 -27.51 -8.51 -17.97
N ASP A 72 -28.71 -8.90 -18.40
CA ASP A 72 -29.50 -9.93 -17.71
C ASP A 72 -28.77 -11.28 -17.66
N ALA A 73 -28.14 -11.69 -18.76
CA ALA A 73 -27.36 -12.94 -18.80
C ALA A 73 -26.14 -12.85 -17.88
N ARG A 74 -25.46 -11.69 -17.83
CA ARG A 74 -24.34 -11.45 -16.91
C ARG A 74 -24.78 -11.56 -15.45
N PHE A 75 -25.92 -10.99 -15.06
CA PHE A 75 -26.46 -11.15 -13.71
C PHE A 75 -26.87 -12.59 -13.38
N LYS A 76 -27.39 -13.35 -14.35
CA LYS A 76 -27.64 -14.79 -14.18
C LYS A 76 -26.35 -15.57 -13.91
N VAL A 77 -25.23 -15.21 -14.54
CA VAL A 77 -23.93 -15.82 -14.21
C VAL A 77 -23.53 -15.53 -12.76
N VAL A 78 -23.77 -14.30 -12.26
CA VAL A 78 -23.56 -13.97 -10.84
C VAL A 78 -24.44 -14.83 -9.94
N ASP A 79 -25.67 -15.14 -10.38
CA ASP A 79 -26.59 -15.99 -9.62
C ASP A 79 -26.17 -17.46 -9.54
N LEU A 80 -25.29 -17.93 -10.42
CA LEU A 80 -24.71 -19.28 -10.37
C LEU A 80 -23.58 -19.40 -9.34
N LEU A 81 -23.08 -18.29 -8.81
CA LEU A 81 -22.06 -18.30 -7.76
C LEU A 81 -22.63 -18.78 -6.41
N ASP A 82 -21.75 -19.29 -5.56
CA ASP A 82 -22.07 -19.63 -4.18
C ASP A 82 -22.33 -18.37 -3.34
N THR A 83 -22.78 -18.54 -2.09
CA THR A 83 -23.11 -17.40 -1.21
C THR A 83 -21.89 -16.51 -0.90
N LYS A 84 -20.67 -17.08 -0.93
CA LYS A 84 -19.45 -16.30 -0.77
C LYS A 84 -19.19 -15.45 -2.02
N GLY A 85 -19.21 -16.06 -3.21
CA GLY A 85 -19.00 -15.41 -4.48
C GLY A 85 -20.02 -14.30 -4.75
N LYS A 86 -21.31 -14.54 -4.49
CA LYS A 86 -22.36 -13.49 -4.59
C LYS A 86 -22.07 -12.27 -3.71
N ARG A 87 -21.61 -12.48 -2.47
CA ARG A 87 -21.26 -11.38 -1.55
C ARG A 87 -20.02 -10.62 -1.99
N GLU A 88 -19.00 -11.31 -2.51
CA GLU A 88 -17.80 -10.68 -3.06
C GLU A 88 -18.16 -9.87 -4.31
N MET A 89 -18.98 -10.42 -5.20
CA MET A 89 -19.51 -9.72 -6.38
C MET A 89 -20.30 -8.47 -6.00
N PHE A 90 -21.22 -8.57 -5.04
CA PHE A 90 -22.01 -7.41 -4.61
C PHE A 90 -21.12 -6.25 -4.13
N LYS A 91 -19.99 -6.54 -3.46
CA LYS A 91 -19.03 -5.51 -3.04
C LYS A 91 -18.30 -4.83 -4.21
N LEU A 92 -18.09 -5.57 -5.30
CA LEU A 92 -17.39 -5.09 -6.51
C LEU A 92 -18.31 -4.25 -7.42
N LEU A 93 -19.61 -4.52 -7.42
CA LEU A 93 -20.59 -3.73 -8.18
C LEU A 93 -20.74 -2.31 -7.61
N SER A 94 -20.89 -1.34 -8.52
CA SER A 94 -21.32 0.03 -8.23
C SER A 94 -22.77 0.07 -7.70
N PRO A 95 -23.19 1.18 -7.04
CA PRO A 95 -24.58 1.34 -6.60
C PRO A 95 -25.62 1.16 -7.71
N GLU A 96 -25.34 1.64 -8.91
CA GLU A 96 -26.21 1.54 -10.10
C GLU A 96 -26.32 0.08 -10.58
N GLU A 97 -25.20 -0.64 -10.68
CA GLU A 97 -25.21 -2.06 -11.06
C GLU A 97 -25.92 -2.93 -10.02
N ARG A 98 -25.78 -2.63 -8.73
CA ARG A 98 -26.54 -3.30 -7.66
C ARG A 98 -28.04 -3.10 -7.84
N LYS A 99 -28.49 -1.87 -8.15
CA LYS A 99 -29.90 -1.59 -8.41
C LYS A 99 -30.40 -2.38 -9.62
N MET A 100 -29.62 -2.44 -10.70
CA MET A 100 -29.97 -3.23 -11.89
C MET A 100 -30.10 -4.72 -11.56
N TRP A 101 -29.16 -5.29 -10.80
CA TRP A 101 -29.23 -6.69 -10.40
C TRP A 101 -30.44 -6.98 -9.51
N VAL A 102 -30.74 -6.12 -8.54
CA VAL A 102 -31.95 -6.26 -7.72
C VAL A 102 -33.21 -6.18 -8.61
N ALA A 103 -33.21 -5.30 -9.62
CA ALA A 103 -34.32 -5.19 -10.55
C ALA A 103 -34.51 -6.44 -11.41
N THR A 104 -33.45 -7.19 -11.77
CA THR A 104 -33.62 -8.48 -12.47
C THR A 104 -34.29 -9.52 -11.58
N LYS A 105 -34.12 -9.45 -10.26
CA LYS A 105 -34.80 -10.34 -9.30
C LYS A 105 -36.27 -10.03 -9.08
N MET A 106 -36.71 -8.82 -9.41
CA MET A 106 -38.11 -8.40 -9.31
C MET A 106 -38.91 -8.71 -10.59
N LYS A 107 -38.26 -9.25 -11.62
CA LYS A 107 -38.88 -9.62 -12.91
C LYS A 107 -39.18 -11.12 -13.03
N GLU A 108 -38.69 -11.94 -12.10
CA GLU A 108 -39.03 -13.36 -11.95
C GLU A 108 -40.25 -13.51 -11.02
#